data_AF-A0A251PHU1-F1
#
_entry.id   AF-A0A251PHU1-F1
#
_cell.length_a   1.000
_cell.length_b   1.000
_cell.length_c   1.000
_cell.angle_alpha   90.00
_cell.angle_beta   90.00
_cell.angle_gamma   90.00
#
_symmetry.space_group_name_H-M   'P 1'
#
loop_
_entity.id
_entity.type
_entity.pdbx_description
1 polymer ?
#
loop_
_entity_poly.entity_id
_entity_poly.type
_entity_poly.pdbx_seq_one_letter_code
_entity_poly.pdbx_strand_id
1 'polypeptide(L)' 'MLQGGITHQDFAGHKGTIWAGDVQWMTAGRGIVNSEMPAGEGPNTGLQLWINLFRKDKMSARTENKTV' A
#
# COMPACT_ATOMS: atom_id res chain seq x y z
N MET A 1 3.78 -0.27 -9.03
CA MET A 1 2.84 0.39 -9.97
C MET A 1 3.40 0.25 -11.39
N LEU A 2 2.56 0.11 -12.41
CA LEU A 2 2.99 -0.07 -13.81
C LEU A 2 2.93 1.25 -14.61
N GLN A 3 1.92 2.09 -14.36
CA GLN A 3 1.78 3.41 -15.00
C GLN A 3 1.05 4.38 -14.06
N GLY A 4 1.46 5.65 -14.07
CA GLY A 4 0.88 6.70 -13.24
C GLY A 4 1.42 6.71 -11.80
N GLY A 5 0.58 7.06 -10.84
CA GLY A 5 0.94 7.07 -9.43
C GLY A 5 -0.29 7.05 -8.51
N ILE A 6 -0.14 6.41 -7.36
CA ILE A 6 -1.18 6.34 -6.32
C ILE A 6 -0.67 7.04 -5.07
N THR A 7 -1.42 8.02 -4.57
CA THR A 7 -1.21 8.59 -3.25
C THR A 7 -1.91 7.69 -2.24
N HIS A 8 -1.10 7.06 -1.40
CA HIS A 8 -1.55 6.28 -0.27
C HIS A 8 -1.57 7.15 0.99
N GLN A 9 -2.66 7.07 1.74
CA GLN A 9 -2.81 7.65 3.08
C GLN A 9 -3.43 6.65 4.03
N ASP A 10 -2.89 6.51 5.23
CA ASP A 10 -3.45 5.67 6.28
C ASP A 10 -4.03 6.49 7.45
N PHE A 11 -4.75 5.82 8.35
CA PHE A 11 -5.26 6.44 9.59
C PHE A 11 -4.15 6.77 10.63
N ALA A 12 -2.96 6.19 10.49
CA ALA A 12 -1.82 6.43 11.37
C ALA A 12 -1.01 7.69 10.99
N GLY A 13 -1.41 8.38 9.91
CA GLY A 13 -0.77 9.59 9.42
C GLY A 13 0.34 9.35 8.39
N HIS A 14 0.63 8.11 7.98
CA HIS A 14 1.56 7.90 6.87
C HIS A 14 0.88 8.28 5.56
N LYS A 15 1.58 9.14 4.82
CA LYS A 15 1.23 9.53 3.47
C LYS A 15 2.44 9.26 2.59
N GLY A 16 2.21 8.71 1.41
CA GLY A 16 3.20 8.80 0.37
C GLY A 16 2.68 8.30 -0.97
N THR A 17 3.36 8.73 -2.01
CA THR A 17 2.98 8.44 -3.38
C THR A 17 3.81 7.26 -3.90
N ILE A 18 3.14 6.29 -4.50
CA ILE A 18 3.72 5.13 -5.18
C ILE A 18 3.72 5.47 -6.66
N TRP A 19 4.89 5.69 -7.25
CA TRP A 19 5.01 6.00 -8.67
C TRP A 19 5.22 4.72 -9.49
N ALA A 20 5.10 4.83 -10.81
CA ALA A 20 5.44 3.74 -11.72
C ALA A 20 6.87 3.22 -11.45
N GLY A 21 7.01 1.90 -11.30
CA GLY A 21 8.23 1.25 -10.83
C GLY A 21 8.21 0.86 -9.35
N ASP A 22 7.61 1.69 -8.49
CA ASP A 22 7.66 1.48 -7.04
C ASP A 22 6.80 0.29 -6.59
N VAL A 23 7.23 -0.33 -5.49
CA VAL A 23 6.48 -1.36 -4.77
C VAL A 23 6.23 -0.89 -3.33
N GLN A 24 4.96 -0.91 -2.93
CA GLN A 24 4.58 -0.77 -1.52
C GLN A 24 4.22 -2.16 -0.98
N TRP A 25 4.90 -2.56 0.10
CA TRP A 25 4.57 -3.74 0.86
C TRP A 25 3.93 -3.35 2.19
N MET A 26 2.70 -3.77 2.40
CA MET A 26 1.92 -3.45 3.58
C MET A 26 1.43 -4.71 4.27
N THR A 27 1.67 -4.81 5.57
CA THR A 27 1.15 -5.90 6.41
C THR A 27 0.07 -5.32 7.32
N ALA A 28 -1.20 -5.68 7.06
CA ALA A 28 -2.34 -5.17 7.83
C ALA A 28 -2.33 -5.63 9.30
N GLY A 29 -1.86 -6.87 9.57
CA GLY A 29 -1.85 -7.45 10.91
C GLY A 29 -3.22 -7.38 11.58
N ARG A 30 -3.27 -6.85 12.81
CA ARG A 30 -4.51 -6.67 13.59
C ARG A 30 -5.57 -5.76 12.93
N GLY A 31 -5.21 -5.00 11.90
CA GLY A 31 -6.13 -4.15 11.14
C GLY A 31 -5.48 -2.87 10.63
N ILE A 32 -5.94 -2.43 9.47
CA ILE A 32 -5.55 -1.16 8.85
C ILE A 32 -6.77 -0.51 8.18
N VAL A 33 -6.88 0.80 8.27
CA VAL A 33 -7.74 1.62 7.41
C VAL A 33 -6.82 2.50 6.56
N ASN A 34 -6.94 2.38 5.25
CA ASN A 34 -6.17 3.14 4.29
C ASN A 34 -7.07 3.72 3.18
N SER A 35 -6.54 4.73 2.50
CA SER A 35 -7.13 5.36 1.33
C SER A 35 -6.05 5.42 0.26
N GLU A 36 -6.40 4.94 -0.93
CA GLU A 36 -5.52 4.92 -2.10
C GLU A 36 -6.22 5.71 -3.20
N MET A 37 -5.67 6.88 -3.52
CA MET A 37 -6.24 7.80 -4.50
C MET A 37 -5.23 8.04 -5.63
N PRO A 38 -5.68 8.18 -6.89
CA PRO A 38 -4.83 8.64 -7.99
C PRO A 38 -4.02 9.90 -7.60
N ALA A 39 -2.72 9.91 -7.90
CA ALA A 39 -1.84 11.04 -7.60
C ALA A 39 -1.86 12.14 -8.68
N GLY A 40 -2.42 11.86 -9.86
CA GLY A 40 -2.48 12.79 -10.98
C GLY A 40 -3.51 12.38 -12.03
N GLU A 41 -3.58 13.18 -13.10
CA GLU A 41 -4.49 12.93 -14.23
C GLU A 41 -3.92 11.87 -15.19
N GLY A 42 -4.82 11.03 -15.73
CA GLY A 42 -4.47 9.95 -16.65
C GLY A 42 -4.69 8.55 -16.05
N PRO A 43 -4.52 7.50 -16.87
CA PRO A 43 -4.72 6.12 -16.44
C PRO A 43 -3.65 5.70 -15.42
N ASN A 44 -4.12 5.20 -14.28
CA ASN A 44 -3.27 4.57 -13.27
C ASN A 44 -3.40 3.06 -13.42
N THR A 45 -2.31 2.39 -13.73
CA THR A 45 -2.28 0.94 -13.89
C THR A 45 -1.33 0.36 -12.85
N GLY A 46 -1.87 -0.54 -12.03
CA GLY A 46 -1.13 -1.19 -10.95
C GLY A 46 -1.66 -2.58 -10.70
N LEU A 47 -0.91 -3.34 -9.92
CA LEU A 47 -1.31 -4.65 -9.43
C LEU A 47 -1.45 -4.55 -7.92
N GLN A 48 -2.56 -5.06 -7.39
CA GLN A 48 -2.78 -5.21 -5.96
C GLN A 48 -2.88 -6.70 -5.65
N LEU A 49 -2.04 -7.15 -4.71
CA LEU A 49 -1.95 -8.56 -4.32
C LEU A 49 -2.22 -8.67 -2.82
N TRP A 50 -3.10 -9.60 -2.45
CA TRP A 50 -3.39 -9.91 -1.05
C TRP A 50 -2.78 -11.26 -0.71
N ILE A 51 -1.79 -11.24 0.18
CA ILE A 51 -1.10 -12.43 0.63
C ILE A 51 -1.58 -12.75 2.05
N ASN A 52 -2.08 -13.97 2.25
CA ASN A 52 -2.57 -14.39 3.55
C ASN A 52 -1.41 -14.53 4.55
N LEU A 53 -1.56 -13.93 5.73
CA LEU A 53 -0.62 -14.11 6.83
C LEU A 53 -0.83 -15.47 7.52
N PHE A 54 0.26 -16.09 7.96
CA PHE A 54 0.20 -17.25 8.85
C PHE A 54 -0.60 -16.92 10.10
N ARG A 55 -1.24 -17.94 10.70
CA ARG A 55 -2.13 -17.76 11.87
C ARG A 55 -1.48 -16.96 13.01
N LYS A 56 -0.20 -17.19 13.28
CA LYS A 56 0.57 -16.50 14.34
C LYS A 56 0.78 -15.01 14.06
N ASP A 57 0.77 -14.60 12.79
CA ASP A 57 1.11 -13.24 12.36
C ASP A 57 -0.14 -12.37 12.08
N LYS A 58 -1.34 -12.97 12.13
CA LYS A 58 -2.61 -12.26 11.87
C LYS A 58 -2.89 -11.14 12.87
N MET A 59 -2.36 -11.22 14.08
CA MET A 59 -2.55 -10.20 15.13
C MET A 59 -1.30 -9.36 15.37
N SER A 60 -0.27 -9.50 14.54
CA SER A 60 0.97 -8.72 14.65
C SER A 60 0.71 -7.23 14.46
N ALA A 61 1.66 -6.43 14.95
CA ALA A 61 1.69 -5.00 14.64
C ALA A 61 1.80 -4.81 13.12
N ARG A 62 1.13 -3.79 12.63
CA ARG A 62 1.19 -3.37 11.23
C ARG A 62 2.62 -2.95 10.88
N THR A 63 3.06 -3.26 9.67
CA THR A 63 4.30 -2.76 9.08
C THR A 63 4.09 -2.26 7.66
N GLU A 64 4.89 -1.29 7.23
CA GLU A 64 4.89 -0.75 5.87
C GLU A 64 6.33 -0.54 5.39
N ASN A 65 6.67 -1.11 4.24
CA ASN A 65 7.95 -0.93 3.57
C ASN A 65 7.69 -0.43 2.14
N LYS A 66 8.47 0.56 1.70
CA LYS A 66 8.48 1.03 0.32
C LYS A 66 9.84 0.73 -0.29
N THR A 67 9.83 0.13 -1.47
CA THR A 67 11.04 -0.18 -2.23
C THR A 67 10.92 0.43 -3.61
N VAL A 68 12.02 1.05 -4.07
CA VAL A 68 12.20 1.60 -5.42
C VAL A 68 12.62 0.49 -6.37
#